data_AF-A0A4R4N779-F1
#
_entry.id   AF-A0A4R4N779-F1
#
_cell.length_a   1.000
_cell.length_b   1.000
_cell.length_c   1.000
_cell.angle_alpha   90.00
_cell.angle_beta   90.00
_cell.angle_gamma   90.00
#
_symmetry.space_group_name_H-M   'P 1'
#
loop_
_entity.id
_entity.type
_entity.pdbx_description
1 polymer ?
#
loop_
_entity_poly.entity_id
_entity_poly.type
_entity_poly.pdbx_seq_one_letter_code
_entity_poly.pdbx_strand_id
1 'polypeptide(L)' 'VDGRADLGVMASGQVVGVIGDLPSCRELVERVMAEAETALARLPAR' A
#
# COMPACT_ATOMS: atom_id res chain seq x y z
N VAL A 1 -10.75 -17.86 1.11
CA VAL A 1 -9.59 -18.22 0.24
C VAL A 1 -8.60 -18.94 1.11
N ASP A 2 -8.16 -20.13 0.73
CA ASP A 2 -7.34 -20.96 1.62
C ASP A 2 -5.84 -20.65 1.54
N GLY A 3 -5.45 -19.56 0.86
CA GLY A 3 -4.07 -19.08 0.79
C GLY A 3 -3.10 -20.06 0.13
N ARG A 4 -3.59 -20.91 -0.77
CA ARG A 4 -2.80 -21.95 -1.46
C ARG A 4 -1.92 -21.36 -2.56
N ALA A 5 -0.81 -20.74 -2.16
CA ALA A 5 0.19 -20.18 -3.06
C ALA A 5 0.80 -21.25 -4.01
N ASP A 6 0.73 -22.52 -3.62
CA ASP A 6 1.17 -23.69 -4.38
C ASP A 6 0.19 -24.14 -5.47
N LEU A 7 -1.08 -23.72 -5.39
CA LEU A 7 -2.16 -24.22 -6.26
C LEU A 7 -2.77 -23.16 -7.19
N GLY A 8 -2.29 -21.91 -7.18
CA GLY A 8 -2.92 -20.85 -7.97
C GLY A 8 -2.06 -19.61 -8.18
N VAL A 9 -2.41 -18.84 -9.21
CA VAL A 9 -1.82 -17.53 -9.51
C VAL A 9 -2.38 -16.50 -8.52
N MET A 10 -1.50 -15.86 -7.74
CA MET A 10 -1.87 -14.69 -6.94
C MET A 10 -1.73 -13.44 -7.79
N ALA A 11 -2.86 -12.80 -8.13
CA ALA A 11 -2.86 -11.52 -8.80
C ALA A 11 -2.27 -10.45 -7.85
N SER A 12 -1.07 -9.96 -8.17
CA SER A 12 -0.40 -8.90 -7.43
C SER A 12 0.19 -7.87 -8.39
N GLY A 13 0.27 -6.62 -7.93
CA GLY A 13 0.93 -5.55 -8.67
C GLY A 13 2.43 -5.56 -8.43
N GLN A 14 3.17 -4.84 -9.27
CA GLN A 14 4.64 -4.72 -9.18
C GLN A 14 5.11 -4.17 -7.81
N VAL A 15 4.25 -3.42 -7.12
CA VAL A 15 4.53 -2.79 -5.82
C VAL A 15 4.59 -3.81 -4.66
N VAL A 16 4.14 -5.06 -4.86
CA VAL A 16 4.12 -6.06 -3.77
C VAL A 16 5.51 -6.30 -3.15
N GLY A 17 6.58 -6.16 -3.93
CA GLY A 17 7.96 -6.39 -3.47
C GLY A 17 8.49 -5.35 -2.47
N VAL A 18 7.80 -4.22 -2.30
CA VAL A 18 8.20 -3.18 -1.34
C VAL A 18 7.34 -3.17 -0.07
N ILE A 19 6.37 -4.07 0.04
CA ILE A 19 5.53 -4.21 1.24
C ILE A 19 6.29 -5.05 2.27
N GLY A 20 6.78 -4.39 3.32
CA GLY A 20 7.55 -5.03 4.40
C GLY A 20 6.78 -5.23 5.69
N ASP A 21 5.55 -4.73 5.79
CA ASP A 21 4.72 -4.78 6.98
C ASP A 21 3.28 -5.20 6.68
N LEU A 22 2.54 -5.57 7.72
CA LEU A 22 1.13 -5.97 7.64
C LEU A 22 0.30 -5.16 8.66
N PRO A 23 0.05 -3.87 8.38
CA PRO A 23 -0.77 -3.03 9.26
C PRO A 23 -2.25 -3.43 9.22
N SER A 24 -3.02 -2.96 10.20
CA SER A 24 -4.48 -2.94 10.09
C SER A 24 -4.95 -2.03 8.94
N CYS A 25 -6.18 -2.25 8.45
CA CYS A 25 -6.77 -1.37 7.44
C CYS A 25 -6.81 0.10 7.89
N ARG A 26 -7.01 0.35 9.20
CA ARG A 26 -7.00 1.70 9.78
C ARG A 26 -5.64 2.35 9.62
N GLU A 27 -4.59 1.70 10.11
CA GLU A 27 -3.23 2.22 10.08
C GLU A 27 -2.74 2.43 8.65
N LEU A 28 -3.11 1.52 7.72
CA LEU A 28 -2.79 1.66 6.30
C LEU A 28 -3.41 2.93 5.70
N VAL A 29 -4.70 3.15 5.94
CA VAL A 29 -5.42 4.33 5.41
C VAL A 29 -4.86 5.61 6.03
N GLU A 30 -4.65 5.64 7.34
CA GLU A 30 -4.10 6.80 8.05
C GLU A 30 -2.71 7.18 7.50
N ARG A 31 -1.84 6.19 7.27
CA ARG A 31 -0.51 6.40 6.68
C ARG A 31 -0.59 6.97 5.27
N VAL A 32 -1.40 6.36 4.40
CA VAL A 32 -1.57 6.81 3.00
C VAL A 32 -2.08 8.25 2.94
N MET A 33 -3.04 8.62 3.79
CA MET A 33 -3.57 9.98 3.84
C MET A 33 -2.51 10.99 4.30
N ALA A 34 -1.74 10.68 5.34
CA ALA A 34 -0.66 11.54 5.81
C ALA A 34 0.45 11.73 4.75
N GLU A 35 0.82 10.67 4.03
CA GLU A 35 1.78 10.74 2.93
C GLU A 35 1.26 11.59 1.77
N ALA A 36 -0.02 11.47 1.42
CA ALA A 36 -0.66 12.27 0.38
C ALA A 36 -0.67 13.77 0.73
N GLU A 37 -1.04 14.12 1.97
CA GLU A 37 -0.98 15.50 2.46
C GLU A 37 0.45 16.06 2.39
N THR A 38 1.44 15.27 2.82
CA THR A 38 2.85 15.66 2.74
C THR A 38 3.30 15.83 1.28
N ALA A 39 2.85 14.96 0.37
CA ALA A 39 3.14 15.07 -1.05
C ALA A 39 2.55 16.34 -1.66
N LEU A 40 1.30 16.66 -1.33
CA LEU A 40 0.61 17.88 -1.77
C LEU A 40 1.33 19.13 -1.28
N ALA A 41 1.76 19.16 -0.02
CA ALA A 41 2.49 20.29 0.56
C ALA A 41 3.85 20.56 -0.10
N ARG A 42 4.45 19.56 -0.75
CA ARG A 42 5.71 19.70 -1.49
C ARG A 42 5.53 20.26 -2.90
N LEU A 43 4.31 20.27 -3.43
CA LEU A 43 4.06 20.80 -4.76
C LEU A 43 4.12 22.34 -4.72
N PRO A 44 4.79 22.99 -5.69
CA PRO A 44 4.79 24.43 -5.77
C PRO A 44 3.37 24.96 -5.99
N ALA A 45 3.03 26.08 -5.36
CA ALA A 45 1.79 26.78 -5.64
C ALA A 45 1.78 27.22 -7.12
N ARG A 46 0.63 26.99 -7.76
CA ARG A 46 0.45 27.23 -9.19
C ARG A 46 0.37 28.72 -9.53
#